data_AF-A0A530K379-F1
#
_entry.id   AF-A0A530K379-F1
#
_cell.length_a   1.000
_cell.length_b   1.000
_cell.length_c   1.000
_cell.angle_alpha   90.00
_cell.angle_beta   90.00
_cell.angle_gamma   90.00
#
_symmetry.space_group_name_H-M   'P 1'
#
loop_
_entity.id
_entity.type
_entity.pdbx_description
1 polymer ?
#
loop_
_entity_poly.entity_id
_entity_poly.type
_entity_poly.pdbx_seq_one_letter_code
_entity_poly.pdbx_strand_id
1 'polypeptide(L)'
;GLICLGYPFHPPAKPEQLRTKHLANLKTPTLIFQGTRDEFGTPDEVAGYGLSDAIEVIWLEDGDHDLKPRKSVSGFSAGDHLKRLAETIKAKLARPSTSSS
;
A
#
# COMPACT_ATOMS: atom_id res chain seq x y z
N GLY A 1 -7.94 7.42 -11.04
CA GLY A 1 -7.46 6.57 -9.94
C GLY A 1 -6.20 7.15 -9.37
N LEU A 2 -5.82 6.74 -8.16
CA LEU A 2 -4.60 7.14 -7.46
C LEU A 2 -3.74 5.89 -7.20
N ILE A 3 -2.41 6.04 -7.28
CA ILE A 3 -1.46 5.01 -6.87
C ILE A 3 -0.47 5.66 -5.91
N CYS A 4 -0.29 5.06 -4.73
CA CYS A 4 0.69 5.47 -3.72
C CYS A 4 1.71 4.36 -3.52
N LEU A 5 2.97 4.74 -3.38
CA LEU A 5 4.10 3.83 -3.14
C LEU A 5 4.74 4.25 -1.81
N GLY A 6 4.71 3.39 -0.79
CA GLY A 6 5.19 3.77 0.55
C GLY A 6 4.32 4.87 1.16
N TYR A 7 3.04 4.62 1.45
CA TYR A 7 2.19 5.67 2.02
C TYR A 7 2.56 5.90 3.50
N PRO A 8 2.90 7.13 3.91
CA PRO A 8 3.30 7.38 5.29
C PRO A 8 2.08 7.56 6.20
N PHE A 9 1.50 6.46 6.70
CA PHE A 9 0.29 6.49 7.53
C PHE A 9 0.48 7.26 8.84
N HIS A 10 1.69 7.25 9.39
CA HIS A 10 2.11 8.11 10.49
C HIS A 10 3.60 8.46 10.35
N PRO A 11 4.11 9.50 11.04
CA PRO A 11 5.55 9.71 11.13
C PRO A 11 6.27 8.55 11.83
N PRO A 12 7.55 8.29 11.54
CA PRO A 12 8.33 7.28 12.25
C PRO A 12 8.36 7.61 13.75
N ALA A 13 8.28 6.56 14.57
CA ALA A 13 8.23 6.65 16.04
C ALA A 13 7.06 7.46 16.63
N LYS A 14 6.03 7.79 15.83
CA LYS A 14 4.82 8.51 16.28
C LYS A 14 3.53 7.85 15.74
N PRO A 15 3.27 6.57 16.05
CA PRO A 15 2.13 5.82 15.52
C PRO A 15 0.77 6.43 15.86
N GLU A 16 0.69 7.26 16.91
CA GLU A 16 -0.50 7.98 17.31
C GLU A 16 -0.86 9.16 16.38
N GLN A 17 0.09 9.67 15.58
CA GLN A 17 -0.12 10.82 14.71
C GLN A 17 -0.56 10.39 13.30
N LEU A 18 -1.74 9.78 13.25
CA LEU A 18 -2.31 9.21 12.03
C LEU A 18 -2.62 10.27 10.97
N ARG A 19 -2.26 9.94 9.72
CA ARG A 19 -2.57 10.68 8.50
C ARG A 19 -3.72 10.03 7.71
N THR A 20 -4.59 9.28 8.38
CA THR A 20 -5.62 8.44 7.75
C THR A 20 -7.00 9.10 7.62
N LYS A 21 -7.26 10.23 8.30
CA LYS A 21 -8.60 10.84 8.39
C LYS A 21 -9.29 11.06 7.04
N HIS A 22 -8.54 11.44 6.01
CA HIS A 22 -9.07 11.66 4.66
C HIS A 22 -9.25 10.36 3.87
N LEU A 23 -8.50 9.31 4.21
CA LEU A 23 -8.55 8.01 3.54
C LEU A 23 -9.84 7.24 3.85
N ALA A 24 -10.41 7.42 5.05
CA ALA A 24 -11.65 6.75 5.48
C ALA A 24 -12.85 7.03 4.56
N ASN A 25 -12.90 8.20 3.92
CA ASN A 25 -14.01 8.61 3.06
C ASN A 25 -13.62 8.80 1.59
N LEU A 26 -12.39 8.42 1.22
CA LEU A 26 -11.88 8.62 -0.13
C LEU A 26 -12.74 7.86 -1.15
N LYS A 27 -13.24 8.55 -2.18
CA LYS A 27 -14.08 7.93 -3.23
C LYS A 27 -13.29 7.57 -4.48
N THR A 28 -12.11 8.16 -4.66
CA THR A 28 -11.23 7.86 -5.78
C THR A 28 -10.65 6.45 -5.62
N PRO A 29 -10.82 5.55 -6.60
CA PRO A 29 -10.16 4.23 -6.58
C PRO A 29 -8.65 4.40 -6.42
N THR A 30 -8.10 3.77 -5.38
CA THR A 30 -6.73 3.99 -4.93
C THR A 30 -6.04 2.67 -4.65
N LEU A 31 -4.83 2.50 -5.19
CA LEU A 31 -3.91 1.42 -4.82
C LEU A 31 -2.79 1.98 -3.95
N ILE A 32 -2.54 1.37 -2.80
CA ILE A 32 -1.37 1.69 -1.96
C ILE A 32 -0.46 0.46 -1.97
N PHE A 33 0.73 0.58 -2.55
CA PHE A 33 1.77 -0.44 -2.43
C PHE A 33 2.63 -0.12 -1.21
N GLN A 34 2.71 -1.06 -0.27
CA GLN A 34 3.37 -0.86 1.01
C GLN A 34 4.29 -2.04 1.32
N GLY A 35 5.50 -1.77 1.79
CA GLY A 35 6.38 -2.80 2.32
C GLY A 35 5.87 -3.33 3.66
N THR A 36 5.97 -4.63 3.92
CA THR A 36 5.54 -5.20 5.22
C THR A 36 6.40 -4.73 6.40
N ARG A 37 7.58 -4.15 6.13
CA ARG A 37 8.50 -3.57 7.12
C ARG A 37 8.54 -2.04 7.06
N ASP A 38 7.60 -1.40 6.38
CA ASP A 38 7.52 0.05 6.33
C ASP A 38 7.21 0.61 7.74
N GLU A 39 8.16 1.34 8.32
CA GLU A 39 8.04 1.95 9.66
C GLU A 39 7.00 3.06 9.74
N PHE A 40 6.46 3.51 8.61
CA PHE A 40 5.39 4.49 8.56
C PHE A 40 3.98 3.84 8.55
N GLY A 41 3.91 2.51 8.51
CA GLY A 41 2.67 1.76 8.67
C GLY A 41 2.83 0.30 8.24
N THR A 42 2.77 -0.59 9.21
CA THR A 42 2.86 -2.05 9.06
C THR A 42 1.49 -2.70 8.79
N PRO A 43 1.44 -3.97 8.35
CA PRO A 43 0.18 -4.67 8.12
C PRO A 43 -0.77 -4.67 9.32
N ASP A 44 -0.25 -4.92 10.52
CA ASP A 44 -1.04 -5.03 11.75
C ASP A 44 -1.64 -3.68 12.14
N GLU A 45 -0.89 -2.60 11.96
CA GLU A 45 -1.36 -1.25 12.22
C GLU A 45 -2.44 -0.83 11.21
N VAL A 46 -2.17 -1.03 9.92
CA VAL A 46 -3.05 -0.59 8.84
C VAL A 46 -4.39 -1.32 8.83
N ALA A 47 -4.42 -2.58 9.29
CA ALA A 47 -5.66 -3.34 9.45
C ALA A 47 -6.68 -2.63 10.37
N GLY A 48 -6.22 -1.81 11.32
CA GLY A 48 -7.07 -1.07 12.27
C GLY A 48 -7.52 0.32 11.81
N TYR A 49 -7.05 0.83 10.66
CA TYR A 49 -7.22 2.25 10.31
C TYR A 49 -8.57 2.63 9.67
N GLY A 50 -9.43 1.66 9.34
CA GLY A 50 -10.75 1.94 8.77
C GLY A 50 -10.66 2.69 7.44
N LEU A 51 -9.82 2.21 6.52
CA LEU A 51 -9.67 2.78 5.18
C LEU A 51 -10.96 2.61 4.37
N SER A 52 -11.23 3.55 3.44
CA SER A 52 -12.36 3.43 2.51
C SER A 52 -12.28 2.17 1.65
N ASP A 53 -13.41 1.57 1.30
CA ASP A 53 -13.51 0.44 0.36
C ASP A 53 -12.98 0.76 -1.04
N ALA A 54 -12.81 2.05 -1.37
CA ALA A 54 -12.17 2.48 -2.61
C ALA A 54 -10.62 2.33 -2.58
N ILE A 55 -10.05 1.99 -1.42
CA ILE A 55 -8.62 1.82 -1.21
C ILE A 55 -8.28 0.34 -1.06
N GLU A 56 -7.32 -0.12 -1.85
CA GLU A 56 -6.73 -1.43 -1.72
C GLU A 56 -5.24 -1.29 -1.38
N VAL A 57 -4.84 -1.88 -0.26
CA VAL A 57 -3.45 -1.93 0.17
C VAL A 57 -2.83 -3.24 -0.31
N ILE A 58 -1.74 -3.14 -1.04
CA ILE A 58 -1.00 -4.26 -1.62
C ILE A 58 0.33 -4.35 -0.90
N TRP A 59 0.48 -5.41 -0.11
CA TRP A 59 1.66 -5.67 0.67
C TRP A 59 2.76 -6.31 -0.18
N LEU A 60 3.97 -5.77 -0.06
CA LEU A 60 5.18 -6.26 -0.69
C LEU A 60 6.09 -6.85 0.39
N GLU A 61 6.31 -8.16 0.29
CA GLU A 61 6.92 -8.98 1.35
C GLU A 61 8.36 -8.55 1.67
N ASP A 62 8.62 -8.29 2.95
CA ASP A 62 9.90 -7.80 3.51
C ASP A 62 10.35 -6.43 2.97
N GLY A 63 9.50 -5.77 2.16
CA GLY A 63 9.75 -4.43 1.64
C GLY A 63 9.84 -3.39 2.76
N ASP A 64 10.76 -2.44 2.63
CA ASP A 64 10.80 -1.20 3.42
C ASP A 64 9.93 -0.09 2.76
N HIS A 65 10.10 1.15 3.21
CA HIS A 65 9.41 2.32 2.65
C HIS A 65 9.72 2.57 1.17
N ASP A 66 10.94 2.23 0.73
CA ASP A 66 11.36 2.27 -0.67
C ASP A 66 10.88 1.03 -1.46
N LEU A 67 10.07 0.17 -0.83
CA LEU A 67 9.60 -1.13 -1.33
C LEU A 67 10.73 -2.14 -1.54
N LYS A 68 11.93 -1.91 -1.00
CA LYS A 68 13.08 -2.79 -1.19
C LYS A 68 13.05 -3.93 -0.17
N PRO A 69 12.97 -5.19 -0.62
CA PRO A 69 13.08 -6.33 0.27
C PRO A 69 14.54 -6.64 0.60
N ARG A 70 14.79 -7.32 1.72
CA ARG A 70 16.07 -7.99 1.94
C ARG A 70 16.01 -9.35 1.24
N LYS A 71 16.69 -9.43 0.10
CA LYS A 71 16.68 -10.63 -0.75
C LYS A 71 17.08 -11.92 -0.01
N SER A 72 17.98 -11.83 0.96
CA SER A 72 18.39 -12.98 1.77
C SER A 72 17.32 -13.49 2.73
N VAL A 73 16.33 -12.67 3.07
CA VAL A 73 15.24 -13.02 4.01
C VAL A 73 14.00 -13.50 3.24
N SER A 74 13.53 -12.72 2.27
CA SER A 74 12.28 -13.04 1.56
C SER A 74 12.45 -13.73 0.22
N GLY A 75 13.67 -13.78 -0.33
CA GLY A 75 13.94 -14.26 -1.69
C GLY A 75 13.55 -13.28 -2.80
N PHE A 76 12.82 -12.20 -2.49
CA PHE A 76 12.45 -11.18 -3.47
C PHE A 76 13.56 -10.17 -3.71
N SER A 77 13.60 -9.61 -4.92
CA SER A 77 14.38 -8.43 -5.25
C SER A 77 13.47 -7.21 -5.42
N ALA A 78 14.06 -6.00 -5.41
CA ALA A 78 13.33 -4.78 -5.78
C ALA A 78 12.69 -4.90 -7.18
N GLY A 79 13.35 -5.59 -8.12
CA GLY A 79 12.81 -5.83 -9.45
C GLY A 79 11.54 -6.70 -9.44
N ASP A 80 11.47 -7.68 -8.55
CA ASP A 80 10.27 -8.52 -8.39
C ASP A 80 9.09 -7.71 -7.84
N HIS A 81 9.36 -6.83 -6.88
CA HIS A 81 8.36 -5.89 -6.34
C HIS A 81 7.87 -4.91 -7.41
N LEU A 82 8.77 -4.33 -8.21
CA LEU A 82 8.39 -3.45 -9.33
C LEU A 82 7.56 -4.19 -10.38
N LYS A 83 7.91 -5.44 -10.69
CA LYS A 83 7.14 -6.29 -11.60
C LYS A 83 5.74 -6.56 -11.05
N ARG A 84 5.63 -6.92 -9.76
CA ARG A 84 4.33 -7.14 -9.10
C ARG A 84 3.45 -5.89 -9.13
N LEU A 85 4.03 -4.73 -8.87
CA LEU A 85 3.37 -3.44 -8.97
C LEU A 85 2.83 -3.20 -10.38
N ALA A 86 3.67 -3.36 -11.41
CA ALA A 86 3.29 -3.13 -12.80
C ALA A 86 2.15 -4.06 -13.25
N GLU A 87 2.26 -5.37 -12.96
CA GLU A 87 1.23 -6.35 -13.32
C GLU A 87 -0.09 -6.08 -12.60
N THR A 88 -0.04 -5.67 -11.32
CA THR A 88 -1.26 -5.37 -10.58
C THR A 88 -1.95 -4.12 -11.13
N ILE A 89 -1.21 -3.05 -11.43
CA ILE A 89 -1.77 -1.84 -12.05
C ILE A 89 -2.40 -2.18 -13.40
N LYS A 90 -1.68 -2.93 -14.25
CA LYS A 90 -2.20 -3.37 -15.55
C LYS A 90 -3.51 -4.14 -15.41
N ALA A 91 -3.57 -5.09 -14.46
CA ALA A 91 -4.78 -5.87 -14.22
C ALA A 91 -5.96 -5.00 -13.75
N LYS A 92 -5.70 -3.97 -12.92
CA LYS A 92 -6.73 -3.03 -12.44
C LYS A 92 -7.20 -2.06 -13.52
N LEU A 93 -6.32 -1.64 -14.42
CA LEU A 93 -6.71 -0.82 -15.58
C LEU A 93 -7.55 -1.60 -16.59
N ALA A 94 -7.29 -2.90 -16.76
CA ALA A 94 -8.07 -3.77 -17.65
C ALA A 94 -9.48 -4.09 -17.11
N ARG A 95 -9.75 -3.85 -15.83
CA ARG A 95 -11.06 -4.01 -15.18
C ARG A 95 -11.47 -2.68 -14.59
N PRO A 96 -12.11 -1.76 -15.36
CA PRO A 96 -12.61 -0.52 -14.78
C PRO A 96 -13.52 -0.88 -13.60
N SER A 97 -13.21 -0.34 -12.43
CA SER A 97 -13.98 -0.52 -11.21
C SER A 97 -15.42 -0.13 -11.50
N THR A 98 -16.32 -1.12 -11.53
CA THR A 98 -17.76 -0.89 -11.57
C THR A 98 -18.13 -0.19 -10.27
N SER A 99 -18.32 1.13 -10.36
CA SER A 99 -18.97 1.94 -9.34
C SER A 99 -20.35 1.32 -9.08
N SER A 100 -20.51 0.64 -7.95
CA SER A 100 -21.84 0.29 -7.46
C SER A 100 -22.49 1.58 -7.00
N SER A 101 -23.68 1.83 -7.54
CA SER A 101 -24.51 3.03 -7.34
C SER A 101 -25.05 3.14 -5.91
#